data_AF-A0A9D2P741-F1
#
_entry.id   AF-A0A9D2P741-F1
#
_cell.length_a   1.000
_cell.length_b   1.000
_cell.length_c   1.000
_cell.angle_alpha   90.00
_cell.angle_beta   90.00
_cell.angle_gamma   90.00
#
_symmetry.space_group_name_H-M   'P 1'
#
loop_
_entity.id
_entity.type
_entity.pdbx_description
1 polymer ?
#
loop_
_entity_poly.entity_id
_entity_poly.type
_entity_poly.pdbx_seq_one_letter_code
_entity_poly.pdbx_strand_id
1 'polypeptide(L)'
;MIRTELNRDWRMRCMSGGDWQSAVVPGTVYTDLLRNGDMEDPYWKDNEDSACALMEDDYDYECRFVPDEAMMRSRTRLLKFDGLDTCASVYLNGELLGEPCNMHRIWEYDVTDSLREGENLLNVQFHSPLRYIAQAYKKYGNIGNDDTYEGFMHLRKAHYMFGWDWGAHLPDAGIFRSVSLLGIEEGRIGSVYIRQRHEEGKVTLLFEAEASCISERGDGSSPAGRNTGEPEQKICWQAAVTSPDGKTYRAVLADGRGALVIEDPQLWWPNGLGDQPLYDVEVSMRIGEKECDVWKKRIGLRTLTVKREKDAWGESFAHEVNGVCFFAMGADYIPEDHLLGRRSRERTQRLLEDCRLANFNSIRVWGGGFYPDDWFYDLCDELGLVVWQDFMFACSVYELTEEFEANIRQEFIDNITRLRHHASLGLWCGNN
;
A
#
# COMPACT_ATOMS: atom_id res chain seq x y z
N MET A 1 -17.80 9.93 1.82
CA MET A 1 -17.06 9.55 3.04
C MET A 1 -16.26 10.76 3.48
N ILE A 2 -16.17 11.02 4.79
CA ILE A 2 -15.30 12.08 5.33
C ILE A 2 -13.96 11.45 5.68
N ARG A 3 -12.86 12.16 5.40
CA ARG A 3 -11.50 11.72 5.72
C ARG A 3 -10.72 12.86 6.37
N THR A 4 -10.13 12.59 7.53
CA THR A 4 -9.27 13.53 8.25
C THR A 4 -7.91 12.88 8.47
N GLU A 5 -6.86 13.44 7.88
CA GLU A 5 -5.48 12.99 8.11
C GLU A 5 -5.01 13.40 9.51
N LEU A 6 -4.39 12.46 10.23
CA LEU A 6 -3.78 12.70 11.54
C LEU A 6 -2.26 12.86 11.36
N ASN A 7 -1.82 13.99 10.79
CA ASN A 7 -0.42 14.22 10.40
C ASN A 7 0.26 15.37 11.16
N ARG A 8 -0.29 15.76 12.31
CA ARG A 8 0.21 16.88 13.13
C ARG A 8 0.36 16.47 14.59
N ASP A 9 1.16 17.25 15.31
CA ASP A 9 1.31 17.18 16.76
C ASP A 9 1.70 15.78 17.28
N TRP A 10 2.43 15.04 16.44
CA TRP A 10 3.04 13.78 16.83
C TRP A 10 4.28 14.03 17.68
N ARG A 11 4.41 13.20 18.70
CA ARG A 11 5.61 13.10 19.51
C ARG A 11 5.98 11.64 19.70
N MET A 12 7.28 11.41 19.89
CA MET A 12 7.80 10.08 20.16
C MET A 12 8.71 10.07 21.38
N ARG A 13 8.95 8.90 21.95
CA ARG A 13 10.01 8.66 22.94
C ARG A 13 10.46 7.21 22.89
N CYS A 14 11.69 6.96 23.34
CA CYS A 14 12.12 5.62 23.71
C CYS A 14 11.47 5.22 25.04
N MET A 15 10.97 3.98 25.13
CA MET A 15 10.27 3.47 26.31
C MET A 15 11.21 3.02 27.43
N SER A 16 12.48 2.68 27.12
CA SER A 16 13.49 2.34 28.12
C SER A 16 14.05 3.57 28.85
N GLY A 17 13.85 4.76 28.29
CA GLY A 17 14.17 6.05 28.89
C GLY A 17 14.19 7.18 27.86
N GLY A 18 13.95 8.41 28.32
CA GLY A 18 13.99 9.61 27.48
C GLY A 18 12.76 10.50 27.62
N ASP A 19 12.93 11.76 27.24
CA ASP A 19 11.84 12.73 27.19
C ASP A 19 11.04 12.58 25.89
N TRP A 20 9.79 13.05 25.90
CA TRP A 20 9.00 13.18 24.68
C TRP A 20 9.63 14.21 23.73
N GLN A 21 9.73 13.86 22.46
CA GLN A 21 10.31 14.70 21.42
C GLN A 21 9.36 14.83 20.24
N SER A 22 9.55 15.85 19.40
CA SER A 22 8.72 16.02 18.20
C SER A 22 8.96 14.88 17.22
N ALA A 23 7.89 14.40 16.61
CA ALA A 23 7.90 13.37 15.58
C ALA A 23 7.11 13.83 14.35
N VAL A 24 7.40 13.24 13.19
CA VAL A 24 6.65 13.50 11.95
C VAL A 24 6.05 12.20 11.46
N VAL A 25 4.77 12.25 11.11
CA VAL A 25 4.02 11.14 10.54
C VAL A 25 3.40 11.58 9.21
N PRO A 26 3.63 10.85 8.09
CA PRO A 26 4.42 9.62 7.98
C PRO A 26 5.91 9.81 8.27
N GLY A 27 6.51 8.84 8.97
CA GLY A 27 7.92 8.89 9.38
C GLY A 27 8.33 7.66 10.19
N THR A 28 9.57 7.68 10.67
CA THR A 28 10.18 6.55 11.38
C THR A 28 11.06 7.03 12.52
N VAL A 29 11.35 6.12 13.46
CA VAL A 29 12.15 6.38 14.65
C VAL A 29 13.51 6.94 14.27
N TYR A 30 14.23 6.29 13.34
CA TYR A 30 15.54 6.79 12.93
C TYR A 30 15.47 8.20 12.32
N THR A 31 14.45 8.47 11.50
CA THR A 31 14.31 9.79 10.88
C THR A 31 14.03 10.87 11.92
N ASP A 32 13.23 10.56 12.94
CA ASP A 32 12.89 11.49 14.00
C ASP A 32 14.07 11.70 14.97
N LEU A 33 14.82 10.65 15.33
CA LEU A 33 16.02 10.76 16.17
C LEU A 33 17.11 11.60 15.48
N LEU A 34 17.32 11.40 14.17
CA LEU A 34 18.20 12.26 13.37
C LEU A 34 17.75 13.71 13.37
N ARG A 35 16.44 13.95 13.24
CA ARG A 35 15.89 15.32 13.21
C ARG A 35 16.08 16.03 14.54
N ASN A 36 15.98 15.31 15.66
CA ASN A 36 16.11 15.84 17.00
C ASN A 36 17.57 15.90 17.50
N GLY A 37 18.50 15.27 16.77
CA GLY A 37 19.93 15.29 17.09
C GLY A 37 20.36 14.20 18.07
N ASP A 38 19.54 13.17 18.28
CA ASP A 38 19.77 12.05 19.20
C ASP A 38 20.32 10.80 18.50
N MET A 39 20.52 10.86 17.18
CA MET A 39 21.22 9.85 16.39
C MET A 39 22.16 10.55 15.42
N GLU A 40 23.37 10.04 15.26
CA GLU A 40 24.28 10.48 14.19
C GLU A 40 23.84 9.91 12.84
N ASP A 41 24.28 10.50 11.72
CA ASP A 41 23.96 9.97 10.39
C ASP A 41 24.46 8.52 10.25
N PRO A 42 23.57 7.53 10.05
CA PRO A 42 23.98 6.12 10.01
C PRO A 42 24.81 5.80 8.75
N TYR A 43 24.79 6.66 7.73
CA TYR A 43 25.59 6.49 6.52
C TYR A 43 27.02 7.04 6.65
N TRP A 44 27.35 7.66 7.78
CA TRP A 44 28.69 8.17 8.02
C TRP A 44 29.58 7.13 8.72
N LYS A 45 30.63 6.69 8.03
CA LYS A 45 31.63 5.74 8.54
C LYS A 45 31.00 4.46 9.10
N ASP A 46 31.16 4.21 10.40
CA ASP A 46 30.79 3.03 11.17
C ASP A 46 29.61 3.31 12.13
N ASN A 47 28.85 4.37 11.88
CA ASN A 47 27.68 4.74 12.70
C ASN A 47 26.52 3.74 12.60
N GLU A 48 26.55 2.83 11.61
CA GLU A 48 25.57 1.75 11.44
C GLU A 48 25.35 0.96 12.73
N ASP A 49 26.42 0.52 13.40
CA ASP A 49 26.32 -0.30 14.62
C ASP A 49 25.58 0.44 15.74
N SER A 50 25.87 1.73 15.90
CA SER A 50 25.24 2.59 16.91
C SER A 50 23.77 2.86 16.60
N ALA A 51 23.44 3.05 15.32
CA ALA A 51 22.05 3.22 14.88
C ALA A 51 21.26 1.91 15.00
N CYS A 52 21.85 0.77 14.64
CA CYS A 52 21.22 -0.55 14.76
C CYS A 52 20.86 -0.87 16.22
N ALA A 53 21.77 -0.59 17.16
CA ALA A 53 21.57 -0.85 18.59
C ALA A 53 20.33 -0.14 19.18
N LEU A 54 19.89 0.98 18.60
CA LEU A 54 18.68 1.69 19.03
C LEU A 54 17.42 0.84 18.82
N MET A 55 17.41 -0.06 17.84
CA MET A 55 16.26 -0.94 17.58
C MET A 55 16.18 -2.14 18.52
N GLU A 56 17.04 -2.21 19.54
CA GLU A 56 16.84 -3.09 20.70
C GLU A 56 15.82 -2.52 21.70
N ASP A 57 15.48 -1.24 21.61
CA ASP A 57 14.49 -0.57 22.45
C ASP A 57 13.08 -0.58 21.82
N ASP A 58 12.09 -0.25 22.64
CA ASP A 58 10.70 0.01 22.21
C ASP A 58 10.44 1.51 22.13
N TYR A 59 9.53 1.91 21.26
CA TYR A 59 9.23 3.32 21.00
C TYR A 59 7.75 3.62 21.09
N ASP A 60 7.43 4.68 21.82
CA ASP A 60 6.08 5.24 21.92
C ASP A 60 5.93 6.36 20.90
N TYR A 61 4.88 6.32 20.09
CA TYR A 61 4.36 7.47 19.34
C TYR A 61 3.01 7.89 19.92
N GLU A 62 2.75 9.18 20.02
CA GLU A 62 1.40 9.67 20.31
C GLU A 62 1.07 10.97 19.59
N CYS A 63 -0.22 11.19 19.37
CA CYS A 63 -0.76 12.50 19.02
C CYS A 63 -2.07 12.74 19.75
N ARG A 64 -2.38 14.03 19.94
CA ARG A 64 -3.67 14.50 20.43
C ARG A 64 -4.41 15.17 19.31
N PHE A 65 -5.70 14.87 19.19
CA PHE A 65 -6.53 15.46 18.15
C PHE A 65 -7.96 15.63 18.64
N VAL A 66 -8.68 16.55 18.01
CA VAL A 66 -10.11 16.78 18.22
C VAL A 66 -10.82 16.50 16.90
N PRO A 67 -11.68 15.46 16.81
CA PRO A 67 -12.45 15.22 15.60
C PRO A 67 -13.43 16.37 15.37
N ASP A 68 -13.63 16.75 14.11
CA ASP A 68 -14.64 17.77 13.80
C ASP A 68 -16.07 17.24 14.01
N GLU A 69 -17.03 18.15 14.07
CA GLU A 69 -18.43 17.78 14.30
C GLU A 69 -19.00 16.87 13.21
N ALA A 70 -18.49 16.96 11.97
CA ALA A 70 -19.00 16.14 10.87
C ALA A 70 -18.55 14.68 11.03
N MET A 71 -17.30 14.46 11.44
CA MET A 71 -16.77 13.15 11.83
C MET A 71 -17.54 12.54 13.01
N MET A 72 -17.85 13.34 14.03
CA MET A 72 -18.62 12.87 15.19
C MET A 72 -20.07 12.52 14.85
N ARG A 73 -20.66 13.15 13.83
CA ARG A 73 -22.01 12.82 13.34
C ARG A 73 -22.07 11.55 12.49
N SER A 74 -20.94 11.04 11.99
CA SER A 74 -20.94 9.82 11.18
C SER A 74 -21.45 8.60 11.95
N ARG A 75 -22.10 7.68 11.25
CA ARG A 75 -22.67 6.46 11.87
C ARG A 75 -21.57 5.48 12.27
N THR A 76 -20.56 5.32 11.42
CA THR A 76 -19.37 4.53 11.68
C THR A 76 -18.13 5.41 11.55
N ARG A 77 -17.19 5.24 12.48
CA ARG A 77 -15.91 5.94 12.49
C ARG A 77 -14.79 4.91 12.50
N LEU A 78 -13.89 4.98 11.53
CA LEU A 78 -12.75 4.07 11.45
C LEU A 78 -11.44 4.84 11.63
N LEU A 79 -10.51 4.27 12.39
CA LEU A 79 -9.11 4.68 12.40
C LEU A 79 -8.33 3.80 11.45
N LYS A 80 -7.70 4.40 10.43
CA LYS A 80 -7.00 3.71 9.37
C LYS A 80 -5.52 4.06 9.36
N PHE A 81 -4.68 3.04 9.33
CA PHE A 81 -3.25 3.13 9.09
C PHE A 81 -2.92 2.49 7.74
N ASP A 82 -2.31 3.26 6.83
CA ASP A 82 -1.89 2.78 5.52
C ASP A 82 -0.57 1.98 5.58
N GLY A 83 0.09 1.95 6.75
CA GLY A 83 1.28 1.13 7.00
C GLY A 83 1.92 1.44 8.37
N LEU A 84 2.21 0.38 9.12
CA LEU A 84 2.88 0.40 10.43
C LEU A 84 4.09 -0.52 10.38
N ASP A 85 5.26 -0.03 10.75
CA ASP A 85 6.51 -0.79 10.73
C ASP A 85 6.99 -1.10 12.16
N THR A 86 6.87 -2.33 12.68
CA THR A 86 6.05 -3.43 12.16
C THR A 86 5.20 -4.01 13.29
N CYS A 87 5.84 -4.49 14.35
CA CYS A 87 5.19 -5.00 15.54
C CYS A 87 4.74 -3.83 16.40
N ALA A 88 3.44 -3.59 16.51
CA ALA A 88 2.94 -2.50 17.33
C ALA A 88 1.73 -2.89 18.18
N SER A 89 1.43 -2.07 19.18
CA SER A 89 0.18 -2.07 19.93
C SER A 89 -0.47 -0.69 19.77
N VAL A 90 -1.69 -0.65 19.23
CA VAL A 90 -2.40 0.60 18.92
C VAL A 90 -3.45 0.87 19.98
N TYR A 91 -3.41 2.05 20.59
CA TYR A 91 -4.33 2.47 21.64
C TYR A 91 -5.05 3.76 21.28
N LEU A 92 -6.36 3.82 21.53
CA LEU A 92 -7.13 5.07 21.49
C LEU A 92 -7.71 5.33 22.87
N ASN A 93 -7.42 6.49 23.44
CA ASN A 93 -7.92 6.90 24.77
C ASN A 93 -7.60 5.90 25.90
N GLY A 94 -6.51 5.14 25.75
CA GLY A 94 -6.06 4.09 26.68
C GLY A 94 -6.65 2.70 26.42
N GLU A 95 -7.56 2.55 25.46
CA GLU A 95 -8.12 1.26 25.03
C GLU A 95 -7.28 0.65 23.90
N LEU A 96 -6.90 -0.63 24.04
CA LEU A 96 -6.18 -1.37 23.01
C LEU A 96 -7.12 -1.68 21.84
N LEU A 97 -6.80 -1.16 20.66
CA LEU A 97 -7.54 -1.44 19.43
C LEU A 97 -7.03 -2.70 18.71
N GLY A 98 -5.72 -2.97 18.79
CA GLY A 98 -5.13 -4.19 18.24
C GLY A 98 -3.62 -4.16 18.14
N GLU A 99 -3.06 -5.27 17.67
CA GLU A 99 -1.61 -5.53 17.65
C GLU A 99 -1.14 -5.88 16.25
N PRO A 100 -0.99 -4.88 15.35
CA PRO A 100 -0.56 -5.12 13.99
C PRO A 100 0.89 -5.64 13.94
N CYS A 101 1.14 -6.58 13.04
CA CYS A 101 2.45 -7.22 12.85
C CYS A 101 2.67 -7.61 11.37
N ASN A 102 2.58 -6.60 10.50
CA ASN A 102 2.92 -6.71 9.08
C ASN A 102 3.06 -5.30 8.48
N MET A 103 4.26 -4.95 8.01
CA MET A 103 4.60 -3.67 7.41
C MET A 103 3.82 -3.40 6.12
N HIS A 104 3.45 -4.44 5.41
CA HIS A 104 2.89 -4.38 4.06
C HIS A 104 1.36 -4.38 4.03
N ARG A 105 0.71 -4.32 5.20
CA ARG A 105 -0.75 -4.34 5.33
C ARG A 105 -1.33 -2.97 5.69
N ILE A 106 -2.60 -2.81 5.36
CA ILE A 106 -3.45 -1.74 5.85
C ILE A 106 -4.14 -2.23 7.12
N TRP A 107 -4.28 -1.36 8.12
CA TRP A 107 -4.94 -1.66 9.39
C TRP A 107 -6.08 -0.69 9.63
N GLU A 108 -7.29 -1.22 9.84
CA GLU A 108 -8.48 -0.43 10.14
C GLU A 108 -9.13 -0.90 11.44
N TYR A 109 -9.44 0.03 12.33
CA TYR A 109 -10.10 -0.21 13.60
C TYR A 109 -11.41 0.56 13.65
N ASP A 110 -12.50 -0.11 14.05
CA ASP A 110 -13.75 0.59 14.37
C ASP A 110 -13.57 1.32 15.70
N VAL A 111 -13.70 2.65 15.67
CA VAL A 111 -13.55 3.54 16.82
C VAL A 111 -14.85 4.29 17.09
N THR A 112 -15.97 3.78 16.58
CA THR A 112 -17.29 4.42 16.68
C THR A 112 -17.64 4.74 18.13
N ASP A 113 -17.47 3.79 19.05
CA ASP A 113 -17.85 3.95 20.45
C ASP A 113 -16.73 4.53 21.34
N SER A 114 -15.46 4.40 20.91
CA SER A 114 -14.29 4.83 21.69
C SER A 114 -13.87 6.28 21.39
N LEU A 115 -14.30 6.85 20.26
CA LEU A 115 -13.99 8.23 19.86
C LEU A 115 -14.83 9.25 20.65
N ARG A 116 -14.18 10.28 21.19
CA ARG A 116 -14.80 11.34 22.00
C ARG A 116 -14.96 12.62 21.19
N GLU A 117 -15.98 13.45 21.50
CA GLU A 117 -16.15 14.77 20.85
C GLU A 117 -15.01 15.75 21.17
N GLY A 118 -14.40 15.62 22.36
CA GLY A 118 -13.29 16.46 22.80
C GLY A 118 -11.93 15.94 22.34
N GLU A 119 -10.90 16.23 23.12
CA GLU A 119 -9.55 15.74 22.87
C GLU A 119 -9.49 14.21 23.00
N ASN A 120 -8.90 13.57 21.99
CA ASN A 120 -8.58 12.15 21.95
C ASN A 120 -7.06 11.98 21.94
N LEU A 121 -6.60 10.91 22.57
CA LEU A 121 -5.19 10.51 22.56
C LEU A 121 -5.05 9.21 21.76
N LEU A 122 -4.33 9.28 20.65
CA LEU A 122 -3.88 8.10 19.91
C LEU A 122 -2.44 7.80 20.32
N ASN A 123 -2.18 6.56 20.75
CA ASN A 123 -0.84 6.07 21.07
C ASN A 123 -0.56 4.79 20.26
N VAL A 124 0.65 4.70 19.72
CA VAL A 124 1.14 3.53 18.99
C VAL A 124 2.48 3.15 19.59
N GLN A 125 2.56 1.96 20.17
CA GLN A 125 3.77 1.44 20.81
C GLN A 125 4.42 0.47 19.84
N PHE A 126 5.62 0.77 19.37
CA PHE A 126 6.41 -0.11 18.51
C PHE A 126 7.35 -0.95 19.34
N HIS A 127 7.27 -2.27 19.12
CA HIS A 127 8.12 -3.26 19.78
C HIS A 127 9.33 -3.57 18.91
N SER A 128 10.49 -3.72 19.54
CA SER A 128 11.76 -3.99 18.88
C SER A 128 11.66 -5.13 17.83
N PRO A 129 11.98 -4.84 16.55
CA PRO A 129 12.03 -5.88 15.53
C PRO A 129 13.19 -6.85 15.76
N LEU A 130 14.32 -6.39 16.32
CA LEU A 130 15.48 -7.23 16.65
C LEU A 130 15.14 -8.29 17.69
N ARG A 131 14.47 -7.90 18.79
CA ARG A 131 14.03 -8.85 19.82
C ARG A 131 12.99 -9.82 19.28
N TYR A 132 12.09 -9.36 18.42
CA TYR A 132 11.09 -10.21 17.76
C TYR A 132 11.77 -11.32 16.92
N ILE A 133 12.67 -10.95 16.00
CA ILE A 133 13.31 -11.93 15.12
C ILE A 133 14.22 -12.89 15.89
N ALA A 134 14.91 -12.42 16.93
CA ALA A 134 15.72 -13.27 17.80
C ALA A 134 14.87 -14.30 18.57
N GLN A 135 13.67 -13.93 19.01
CA GLN A 135 12.74 -14.86 19.64
C GLN A 135 12.18 -15.88 18.64
N ALA A 136 11.80 -15.43 17.45
CA ALA A 136 11.31 -16.30 16.39
C ALA A 136 12.39 -17.30 15.95
N TYR A 137 13.63 -16.85 15.78
CA TYR A 137 14.75 -17.70 15.39
C TYR A 137 15.02 -18.80 16.42
N LYS A 138 14.95 -18.50 17.73
CA LYS A 138 15.04 -19.54 18.79
C LYS A 138 13.99 -20.64 18.67
N LYS A 139 12.81 -20.33 18.09
CA LYS A 139 11.70 -21.27 17.93
C LYS A 139 11.83 -22.11 16.67
N TYR A 140 12.19 -21.49 15.55
CA TYR A 140 12.14 -22.12 14.23
C TYR A 140 13.52 -22.57 13.71
N GLY A 141 14.57 -21.78 13.96
CA GLY A 141 15.95 -22.10 13.60
C GLY A 141 16.26 -22.09 12.10
N ASN A 142 15.39 -21.52 11.27
CA ASN A 142 15.62 -21.39 9.83
C ASN A 142 16.71 -20.34 9.55
N ILE A 143 17.69 -20.71 8.73
CA ILE A 143 18.75 -19.81 8.27
C ILE A 143 18.33 -19.25 6.90
N GLY A 144 18.44 -17.93 6.72
CA GLY A 144 18.15 -17.25 5.47
C GLY A 144 19.42 -16.71 4.82
N ASN A 145 19.37 -15.49 4.30
CA ASN A 145 20.53 -14.83 3.69
C ASN A 145 21.61 -14.53 4.74
N ASP A 146 22.88 -14.82 4.43
CA ASP A 146 24.03 -14.55 5.29
C ASP A 146 24.29 -13.04 5.53
N ASP A 147 23.83 -12.17 4.63
CA ASP A 147 23.97 -10.71 4.75
C ASP A 147 22.85 -10.08 5.60
N THR A 148 21.92 -10.88 6.12
CA THR A 148 20.80 -10.41 6.95
C THR A 148 20.89 -10.95 8.37
N TYR A 149 20.29 -10.25 9.34
CA TYR A 149 20.15 -10.80 10.69
C TYR A 149 19.37 -12.12 10.72
N GLU A 150 19.83 -13.07 11.55
CA GLU A 150 19.15 -14.33 11.78
C GLU A 150 17.70 -14.11 12.24
N GLY A 151 16.76 -14.84 11.61
CA GLY A 151 15.33 -14.77 11.93
C GLY A 151 14.54 -13.68 11.19
N PHE A 152 15.17 -12.84 10.36
CA PHE A 152 14.48 -11.78 9.61
C PHE A 152 13.25 -12.25 8.82
N MET A 153 13.29 -13.46 8.25
CA MET A 153 12.20 -14.05 7.47
C MET A 153 10.92 -14.31 8.27
N HIS A 154 10.99 -14.33 9.60
CA HIS A 154 9.84 -14.56 10.46
C HIS A 154 9.01 -13.29 10.69
N LEU A 155 9.50 -12.12 10.29
CA LEU A 155 8.79 -10.86 10.39
C LEU A 155 8.40 -10.36 8.99
N ARG A 156 7.11 -10.05 8.79
CA ARG A 156 6.65 -9.40 7.55
C ARG A 156 7.01 -7.91 7.56
N LYS A 157 8.26 -7.65 7.23
CA LYS A 157 8.92 -6.33 7.13
C LYS A 157 9.78 -6.30 5.88
N ALA A 158 10.16 -5.11 5.42
CA ALA A 158 11.12 -4.97 4.34
C ALA A 158 12.46 -5.62 4.73
N HIS A 159 12.84 -6.70 4.04
CA HIS A 159 13.91 -7.60 4.47
C HIS A 159 15.29 -6.92 4.41
N TYR A 160 15.49 -6.02 3.43
CA TYR A 160 16.74 -5.26 3.29
C TYR A 160 17.09 -4.40 4.52
N MET A 161 16.11 -4.09 5.38
CA MET A 161 16.36 -3.34 6.61
C MET A 161 17.18 -4.14 7.62
N PHE A 162 17.22 -5.46 7.48
CA PHE A 162 18.04 -6.33 8.31
C PHE A 162 19.44 -6.58 7.75
N GLY A 163 19.86 -5.79 6.76
CA GLY A 163 21.10 -5.99 6.00
C GLY A 163 20.84 -6.59 4.62
N TRP A 164 21.76 -6.34 3.68
CA TRP A 164 21.83 -7.02 2.39
C TRP A 164 23.25 -6.86 1.81
N ASP A 165 23.61 -7.58 0.74
CA ASP A 165 24.94 -7.47 0.10
C ASP A 165 25.29 -6.04 -0.41
N TRP A 166 24.31 -5.13 -0.43
CA TRP A 166 24.44 -3.71 -0.76
C TRP A 166 23.91 -2.75 0.33
N GLY A 167 23.32 -3.25 1.41
CA GLY A 167 22.50 -2.47 2.35
C GLY A 167 22.92 -2.62 3.81
N ALA A 168 22.72 -1.56 4.60
CA ALA A 168 23.05 -1.52 6.01
C ALA A 168 22.00 -2.24 6.88
N HIS A 169 22.41 -2.64 8.09
CA HIS A 169 21.56 -3.18 9.14
C HIS A 169 20.85 -2.03 9.88
N LEU A 170 19.74 -1.58 9.30
CA LEU A 170 18.92 -0.49 9.85
C LEU A 170 17.45 -0.95 9.98
N PRO A 171 17.13 -1.82 10.95
CA PRO A 171 15.79 -2.39 11.14
C PRO A 171 14.84 -1.41 11.84
N ASP A 172 14.56 -0.29 11.18
CA ASP A 172 13.78 0.87 11.70
C ASP A 172 12.36 0.49 12.18
N ALA A 173 11.65 1.43 12.81
CA ALA A 173 10.26 1.27 13.21
C ALA A 173 9.49 2.59 13.01
N GLY A 174 8.15 2.53 12.95
CA GLY A 174 7.32 3.73 12.98
C GLY A 174 6.08 3.69 12.09
N ILE A 175 5.39 4.83 12.06
CA ILE A 175 4.18 5.05 11.26
C ILE A 175 4.62 5.54 9.86
N PHE A 176 5.14 4.62 9.05
CA PHE A 176 5.85 4.95 7.80
C PHE A 176 4.93 5.35 6.62
N ARG A 177 3.61 5.23 6.79
CA ARG A 177 2.56 5.67 5.84
C ARG A 177 1.45 6.43 6.59
N SER A 178 0.52 7.01 5.84
CA SER A 178 -0.55 7.86 6.38
C SER A 178 -1.42 7.18 7.44
N VAL A 179 -1.93 8.00 8.36
CA VAL A 179 -2.94 7.64 9.35
C VAL A 179 -4.11 8.62 9.23
N SER A 180 -5.33 8.08 9.22
CA SER A 180 -6.53 8.89 8.99
C SER A 180 -7.74 8.39 9.79
N LEU A 181 -8.64 9.32 10.12
CA LEU A 181 -10.00 9.00 10.55
C LEU A 181 -10.94 9.03 9.35
N LEU A 182 -11.78 8.01 9.25
CA LEU A 182 -12.80 7.89 8.22
C LEU A 182 -14.20 7.94 8.84
N GLY A 183 -15.00 8.91 8.41
CA GLY A 183 -16.41 9.04 8.76
C GLY A 183 -17.30 8.45 7.68
N ILE A 184 -18.05 7.40 8.03
CA ILE A 184 -18.96 6.68 7.15
C ILE A 184 -20.39 6.90 7.61
N GLU A 185 -21.20 7.42 6.70
CA GLU A 185 -22.59 7.76 6.98
C GLU A 185 -23.54 6.60 6.66
N GLU A 186 -23.53 6.11 5.42
CA GLU A 186 -24.45 5.03 4.97
C GLU A 186 -23.69 3.84 4.39
N GLY A 187 -22.58 4.11 3.70
CA GLY A 187 -21.72 3.09 3.14
C GLY A 187 -20.46 3.67 2.53
N ARG A 188 -19.52 2.79 2.22
CA ARG A 188 -18.25 3.11 1.54
C ARG A 188 -18.02 2.18 0.36
N ILE A 189 -17.28 2.66 -0.64
CA ILE A 189 -16.75 1.80 -1.70
C ILE A 189 -15.52 1.10 -1.15
N GLY A 190 -15.58 -0.23 -1.04
CA GLY A 190 -14.43 -1.03 -0.60
C GLY A 190 -13.45 -1.30 -1.73
N SER A 191 -13.97 -1.53 -2.94
CA SER A 191 -13.15 -1.89 -4.10
C SER A 191 -13.85 -1.57 -5.41
N VAL A 192 -13.08 -1.23 -6.44
CA VAL A 192 -13.53 -1.23 -7.83
C VAL A 192 -12.54 -2.05 -8.64
N TYR A 193 -13.03 -3.04 -9.37
CA TYR A 193 -12.25 -3.81 -10.33
C TYR A 193 -12.71 -3.47 -11.74
N ILE A 194 -11.77 -3.08 -12.60
CA ILE A 194 -12.03 -2.73 -14.00
C ILE A 194 -11.26 -3.71 -14.87
N ARG A 195 -11.99 -4.65 -15.49
CA ARG A 195 -11.41 -5.54 -16.51
C ARG A 195 -11.59 -4.92 -17.89
N GLN A 196 -10.65 -5.18 -18.78
CA GLN A 196 -10.68 -4.67 -20.13
C GLN A 196 -10.86 -5.82 -21.11
N ARG A 197 -11.86 -5.74 -21.98
CA ARG A 197 -11.99 -6.60 -23.15
C ARG A 197 -11.64 -5.80 -24.40
N HIS A 198 -10.53 -6.15 -25.01
CA HIS A 198 -10.01 -5.50 -26.22
C HIS A 198 -10.55 -6.22 -27.46
N GLU A 199 -11.10 -5.44 -28.39
CA GLU A 199 -11.59 -5.87 -29.69
C GLU A 199 -11.09 -4.86 -30.75
N GLU A 200 -11.18 -5.18 -32.03
CA GLU A 200 -10.78 -4.24 -33.09
C GLU A 200 -11.61 -2.94 -33.01
N GLY A 201 -10.93 -1.80 -32.91
CA GLY A 201 -11.55 -0.47 -32.85
C GLY A 201 -12.25 -0.12 -31.54
N LYS A 202 -12.28 -1.01 -30.52
CA LYS A 202 -13.00 -0.74 -29.27
C LYS A 202 -12.44 -1.47 -28.05
N VAL A 203 -12.60 -0.86 -26.88
CA VAL A 203 -12.36 -1.50 -25.57
C VAL A 203 -13.63 -1.44 -24.74
N THR A 204 -14.07 -2.60 -24.25
CA THR A 204 -15.14 -2.68 -23.25
C THR A 204 -14.54 -2.75 -21.85
N LEU A 205 -14.84 -1.76 -21.01
CA LEU A 205 -14.53 -1.75 -19.59
C LEU A 205 -15.64 -2.47 -18.82
N LEU A 206 -15.28 -3.49 -18.05
CA LEU A 206 -16.18 -4.27 -17.21
C LEU A 206 -15.92 -3.91 -15.75
N PHE A 207 -16.87 -3.23 -15.13
CA PHE A 207 -16.79 -2.76 -13.76
C PHE A 207 -17.40 -3.79 -12.80
N GLU A 208 -16.71 -4.03 -11.69
CA GLU A 208 -17.20 -4.74 -10.52
C GLU A 208 -16.81 -3.91 -9.28
N ALA A 209 -17.79 -3.20 -8.74
CA ALA A 209 -17.65 -2.41 -7.53
C ALA A 209 -18.24 -3.15 -6.33
N GLU A 210 -17.54 -3.09 -5.21
CA GLU A 210 -17.95 -3.65 -3.93
C GLU A 210 -18.10 -2.53 -2.90
N ALA A 211 -19.16 -2.59 -2.10
CA ALA A 211 -19.42 -1.65 -1.03
C ALA A 211 -19.61 -2.35 0.31
N SER A 212 -19.28 -1.65 1.38
CA SER A 212 -19.77 -1.96 2.72
C SER A 212 -20.86 -0.95 3.07
N CYS A 213 -22.07 -1.41 3.33
CA CYS A 213 -23.19 -0.58 3.76
C CYS A 213 -23.52 -0.86 5.22
N ILE A 214 -23.97 0.17 5.92
CA ILE A 214 -24.43 0.09 7.31
C ILE A 214 -25.91 -0.31 7.28
N SER A 215 -26.28 -1.38 7.98
CA SER A 215 -27.70 -1.74 8.19
C SER A 215 -28.15 -1.38 9.61
N GLU A 216 -29.41 -0.95 9.77
CA GLU A 216 -30.02 -0.70 11.09
C GLU A 216 -30.37 -2.01 11.84
N ARG A 217 -30.33 -3.16 11.15
CA ARG A 217 -30.54 -4.50 11.72
C ARG A 217 -29.21 -5.26 11.78
N GLY A 218 -28.41 -5.02 12.80
CA GLY A 218 -27.30 -5.91 13.18
C GLY A 218 -27.76 -6.84 14.29
N ASP A 219 -27.75 -8.16 14.06
CA ASP A 219 -27.67 -9.11 15.16
C ASP A 219 -26.22 -9.06 15.69
N GLY A 220 -26.05 -8.88 17.00
CA GLY A 220 -24.75 -8.66 17.63
C GLY A 220 -23.83 -9.89 17.67
N SER A 221 -23.71 -10.63 16.57
CA SER A 221 -23.06 -11.95 16.51
C SER A 221 -21.80 -12.02 15.63
N SER A 222 -21.39 -10.91 14.96
CA SER A 222 -20.13 -10.86 14.23
C SER A 222 -18.95 -10.48 15.15
N PRO A 223 -17.90 -11.33 15.31
CA PRO A 223 -16.79 -11.11 16.25
C PRO A 223 -15.86 -9.93 15.92
N ALA A 224 -16.17 -9.16 14.86
CA ALA A 224 -15.35 -8.07 14.34
C ALA A 224 -16.10 -6.72 14.24
N GLY A 225 -17.23 -6.56 14.93
CA GLY A 225 -17.95 -5.26 15.02
C GLY A 225 -18.51 -4.71 13.70
N ARG A 226 -18.47 -5.48 12.60
CA ARG A 226 -18.98 -5.03 11.30
C ARG A 226 -20.50 -5.24 11.22
N ASN A 227 -21.28 -4.19 11.47
CA ASN A 227 -22.69 -4.12 11.04
C ASN A 227 -22.75 -3.93 9.52
N THR A 228 -22.35 -4.95 8.77
CA THR A 228 -22.55 -4.99 7.31
C THR A 228 -23.89 -5.63 7.01
N GLY A 229 -24.77 -4.92 6.31
CA GLY A 229 -26.02 -5.49 5.81
C GLY A 229 -26.48 -4.80 4.53
N GLU A 230 -27.59 -5.28 3.98
CA GLU A 230 -28.21 -4.64 2.81
C GLU A 230 -28.85 -3.31 3.24
N PRO A 231 -28.62 -2.22 2.50
CA PRO A 231 -29.25 -0.94 2.81
C PRO A 231 -30.76 -1.02 2.55
N GLU A 232 -31.55 -0.31 3.37
CA GLU A 232 -33.01 -0.24 3.20
C GLU A 232 -33.41 0.46 1.89
N GLN A 233 -32.52 1.29 1.34
CA GLN A 233 -32.71 2.01 0.10
C GLN A 233 -31.82 1.45 -1.01
N LYS A 234 -32.32 1.53 -2.25
CA LYS A 234 -31.61 1.06 -3.44
C LYS A 234 -30.28 1.81 -3.60
N ILE A 235 -29.19 1.06 -3.78
CA ILE A 235 -27.89 1.61 -4.15
C ILE A 235 -27.89 1.93 -5.66
N CYS A 236 -27.48 3.14 -6.00
CA CYS A 236 -27.29 3.60 -7.36
C CYS A 236 -25.80 3.81 -7.61
N TRP A 237 -25.28 3.21 -8.67
CA TRP A 237 -23.88 3.28 -9.06
C TRP A 237 -23.72 3.93 -10.41
N GLN A 238 -22.74 4.82 -10.54
CA GLN A 238 -22.40 5.45 -11.81
C GLN A 238 -20.89 5.40 -12.03
N ALA A 239 -20.49 4.94 -13.21
CA ALA A 239 -19.13 5.08 -13.69
C ALA A 239 -19.05 6.22 -14.71
N ALA A 240 -18.00 7.03 -14.61
CA ALA A 240 -17.59 8.00 -15.61
C ALA A 240 -16.14 7.75 -15.98
N VAL A 241 -15.84 7.78 -17.28
CA VAL A 241 -14.49 7.59 -17.81
C VAL A 241 -14.19 8.74 -18.74
N THR A 242 -13.13 9.50 -18.49
CA THR A 242 -12.71 10.64 -19.31
C THR A 242 -11.41 10.30 -20.01
N SER A 243 -11.40 10.40 -21.33
CA SER A 243 -10.22 10.17 -22.17
C SER A 243 -9.21 11.32 -22.08
N PRO A 244 -7.95 11.07 -22.50
CA PRO A 244 -6.91 12.12 -22.54
C PRO A 244 -7.28 13.38 -23.35
N ASP A 245 -8.15 13.24 -24.36
CA ASP A 245 -8.66 14.35 -25.18
C ASP A 245 -9.90 15.05 -24.59
N GLY A 246 -10.33 14.64 -23.39
CA GLY A 246 -11.43 15.28 -22.64
C GLY A 246 -12.83 14.73 -22.92
N LYS A 247 -13.00 13.67 -23.73
CA LYS A 247 -14.31 13.05 -23.96
C LYS A 247 -14.71 12.17 -22.77
N THR A 248 -15.89 12.43 -22.21
CA THR A 248 -16.43 11.65 -21.08
C THR A 248 -17.49 10.64 -21.53
N TYR A 249 -17.32 9.41 -21.07
CA TYR A 249 -18.25 8.28 -21.23
C TYR A 249 -18.88 7.98 -19.88
N ARG A 250 -20.15 7.54 -19.84
CA ARG A 250 -20.84 7.22 -18.58
C ARG A 250 -21.61 5.91 -18.69
N ALA A 251 -21.67 5.16 -17.60
CA ALA A 251 -22.48 3.96 -17.47
C ALA A 251 -23.14 3.89 -16.09
N VAL A 252 -24.36 3.36 -16.03
CA VAL A 252 -25.00 2.99 -14.78
C VAL A 252 -24.61 1.55 -14.46
N LEU A 253 -24.20 1.27 -13.23
CA LEU A 253 -23.83 -0.08 -12.82
C LEU A 253 -24.99 -0.69 -12.02
N ALA A 254 -25.54 -1.80 -12.52
CA ALA A 254 -26.55 -2.57 -11.81
C ALA A 254 -25.86 -3.36 -10.69
N ASP A 255 -26.20 -3.06 -9.43
CA ASP A 255 -25.62 -3.70 -8.24
C ASP A 255 -24.07 -3.71 -8.26
N GLY A 256 -23.49 -2.56 -8.61
CA GLY A 256 -22.05 -2.36 -8.70
C GLY A 256 -21.40 -2.95 -9.96
N ARG A 257 -22.17 -3.58 -10.85
CA ARG A 257 -21.66 -4.22 -12.08
C ARG A 257 -22.17 -3.55 -13.34
N GLY A 258 -21.30 -3.38 -14.32
CA GLY A 258 -21.71 -2.80 -15.60
C GLY A 258 -20.60 -2.78 -16.63
N ALA A 259 -20.95 -2.36 -17.84
CA ALA A 259 -20.03 -2.25 -18.94
C ALA A 259 -20.08 -0.86 -19.57
N LEU A 260 -18.93 -0.37 -20.01
CA LEU A 260 -18.78 0.88 -20.75
C LEU A 260 -17.90 0.61 -21.97
N VAL A 261 -18.34 1.03 -23.15
CA VAL A 261 -17.58 0.85 -24.39
C VAL A 261 -16.88 2.15 -24.76
N ILE A 262 -15.58 2.04 -25.04
CA ILE A 262 -14.76 3.11 -25.61
C ILE A 262 -14.46 2.72 -27.06
N GLU A 263 -15.15 3.37 -27.98
CA GLU A 263 -14.85 3.30 -29.42
C GLU A 263 -13.62 4.15 -29.74
N ASP A 264 -12.83 3.70 -30.72
CA ASP A 264 -11.57 4.30 -31.17
C ASP A 264 -10.61 4.62 -30.00
N PRO A 265 -10.23 3.61 -29.18
CA PRO A 265 -9.48 3.82 -27.95
C PRO A 265 -8.04 4.27 -28.23
N GLN A 266 -7.54 5.18 -27.39
CA GLN A 266 -6.11 5.51 -27.33
C GLN A 266 -5.44 4.46 -26.42
N LEU A 267 -4.64 3.57 -27.00
CA LEU A 267 -4.00 2.48 -26.25
C LEU A 267 -2.72 2.95 -25.57
N TRP A 268 -2.50 2.48 -24.33
CA TRP A 268 -1.27 2.70 -23.58
C TRP A 268 -0.15 1.79 -24.08
N TRP A 269 1.05 2.34 -24.26
CA TRP A 269 2.24 1.63 -24.70
C TRP A 269 3.44 1.85 -23.76
N PRO A 270 4.33 0.86 -23.61
CA PRO A 270 5.61 1.05 -22.96
C PRO A 270 6.48 2.08 -23.69
N ASN A 271 7.44 2.64 -22.97
CA ASN A 271 8.44 3.53 -23.53
C ASN A 271 9.10 2.92 -24.77
N GLY A 272 9.17 3.72 -25.83
CA GLY A 272 9.82 3.37 -27.10
C GLY A 272 8.90 2.64 -28.08
N LEU A 273 7.68 2.26 -27.66
CA LEU A 273 6.70 1.56 -28.51
C LEU A 273 5.48 2.42 -28.86
N GLY A 274 5.25 3.52 -28.15
CA GLY A 274 4.15 4.44 -28.40
C GLY A 274 3.98 5.44 -27.26
N ASP A 275 2.85 6.12 -27.25
CA ASP A 275 2.46 7.07 -26.20
C ASP A 275 1.80 6.37 -25.00
N GLN A 276 1.64 7.10 -23.90
CA GLN A 276 1.09 6.63 -22.62
C GLN A 276 -0.27 7.29 -22.30
N PRO A 277 -1.33 7.16 -23.13
CA PRO A 277 -2.64 7.72 -22.80
C PRO A 277 -3.21 7.10 -21.52
N LEU A 278 -3.65 7.95 -20.60
CA LEU A 278 -4.29 7.58 -19.34
C LEU A 278 -5.69 8.20 -19.26
N TYR A 279 -6.66 7.37 -18.88
CA TYR A 279 -8.07 7.75 -18.73
C TYR A 279 -8.37 7.96 -17.25
N ASP A 280 -9.05 9.05 -16.92
CA ASP A 280 -9.57 9.28 -15.58
C ASP A 280 -10.87 8.51 -15.38
N VAL A 281 -10.94 7.70 -14.33
CA VAL A 281 -12.12 6.91 -13.97
C VAL A 281 -12.66 7.39 -12.64
N GLU A 282 -13.96 7.63 -12.60
CA GLU A 282 -14.73 7.93 -11.40
C GLU A 282 -15.87 6.93 -11.27
N VAL A 283 -15.98 6.27 -10.11
CA VAL A 283 -17.14 5.44 -9.75
C VAL A 283 -17.77 6.03 -8.49
N SER A 284 -18.98 6.53 -8.61
CA SER A 284 -19.74 7.08 -7.50
C SER A 284 -20.81 6.11 -7.02
N MET A 285 -20.98 6.06 -5.70
CA MET A 285 -22.01 5.29 -5.02
C MET A 285 -22.99 6.24 -4.32
N ARG A 286 -24.28 6.06 -4.60
CA ARG A 286 -25.37 6.81 -3.98
C ARG A 286 -26.34 5.85 -3.31
N ILE A 287 -26.83 6.20 -2.12
CA ILE A 287 -27.91 5.49 -1.44
C ILE A 287 -29.08 6.48 -1.33
N GLY A 288 -30.18 6.19 -2.01
CA GLY A 288 -31.25 7.17 -2.23
C GLY A 288 -30.76 8.40 -3.00
N GLU A 289 -30.94 9.58 -2.42
CA GLU A 289 -30.49 10.86 -3.00
C GLU A 289 -29.12 11.34 -2.46
N LYS A 290 -28.49 10.60 -1.54
CA LYS A 290 -27.21 10.99 -0.93
C LYS A 290 -26.05 10.32 -1.67
N GLU A 291 -25.04 11.12 -2.06
CA GLU A 291 -23.75 10.56 -2.50
C GLU A 291 -22.95 10.12 -1.28
N CYS A 292 -22.68 8.82 -1.22
CA CYS A 292 -22.04 8.19 -0.07
C CYS A 292 -20.53 8.22 -0.23
N ASP A 293 -20.03 7.89 -1.42
CA ASP A 293 -18.60 7.76 -1.66
C ASP A 293 -18.26 7.81 -3.16
N VAL A 294 -17.02 8.17 -3.46
CA VAL A 294 -16.52 8.29 -4.84
C VAL A 294 -15.11 7.71 -4.93
N TRP A 295 -14.94 6.72 -5.78
CA TRP A 295 -13.65 6.11 -6.11
C TRP A 295 -13.09 6.74 -7.38
N LYS A 296 -11.84 7.22 -7.34
CA LYS A 296 -11.17 7.85 -8.48
C LYS A 296 -9.79 7.24 -8.70
N LYS A 297 -9.48 6.84 -9.94
CA LYS A 297 -8.16 6.36 -10.36
C LYS A 297 -7.95 6.62 -11.86
N ARG A 298 -6.69 6.52 -12.31
CA ARG A 298 -6.33 6.52 -13.73
C ARG A 298 -6.13 5.11 -14.24
N ILE A 299 -6.45 4.84 -15.50
CA ILE A 299 -6.17 3.56 -16.17
C ILE A 299 -5.56 3.79 -17.55
N GLY A 300 -4.69 2.88 -17.99
CA GLY A 300 -4.27 2.76 -19.38
C GLY A 300 -5.04 1.66 -20.08
N LEU A 301 -5.48 1.88 -21.32
CA LEU A 301 -6.14 0.85 -22.12
C LEU A 301 -5.09 0.00 -22.82
N ARG A 302 -4.89 -1.23 -22.38
CA ARG A 302 -3.91 -2.15 -22.97
C ARG A 302 -4.19 -3.60 -22.63
N THR A 303 -3.73 -4.50 -23.50
CA THR A 303 -3.44 -5.88 -23.12
C THR A 303 -1.97 -5.96 -22.75
N LEU A 304 -1.64 -6.69 -21.68
CA LEU A 304 -0.25 -6.90 -21.24
C LEU A 304 -0.17 -8.30 -20.63
N THR A 305 0.74 -9.12 -21.14
CA THR A 305 0.90 -10.52 -20.73
C THR A 305 2.35 -10.99 -20.92
N VAL A 306 2.66 -12.20 -20.46
CA VAL A 306 3.91 -12.89 -20.76
C VAL A 306 3.63 -14.06 -21.70
N LYS A 307 4.16 -13.98 -22.92
CA LYS A 307 4.08 -15.02 -23.92
C LYS A 307 5.01 -16.19 -23.58
N ARG A 308 4.40 -17.37 -23.40
CA ARG A 308 5.06 -18.64 -23.10
C ARG A 308 4.67 -19.71 -24.12
N GLU A 309 5.51 -19.89 -25.13
CA GLU A 309 5.31 -20.87 -26.19
C GLU A 309 6.57 -21.71 -26.35
N LYS A 310 6.41 -23.01 -26.61
CA LYS A 310 7.55 -23.86 -26.93
C LYS A 310 8.10 -23.52 -28.30
N ASP A 311 9.41 -23.42 -28.39
CA ASP A 311 10.13 -23.16 -29.64
C ASP A 311 11.37 -24.06 -29.76
N ALA A 312 12.27 -23.75 -30.71
CA ALA A 312 13.49 -24.51 -30.92
C ALA A 312 14.53 -24.35 -29.78
N TRP A 313 14.35 -23.40 -28.87
CA TRP A 313 15.26 -23.05 -27.78
C TRP A 313 14.73 -23.44 -26.40
N GLY A 314 13.47 -23.83 -26.29
CA GLY A 314 12.83 -24.29 -25.05
C GLY A 314 11.40 -23.81 -24.96
N GLU A 315 11.14 -22.89 -24.03
CA GLU A 315 9.87 -22.18 -23.87
C GLU A 315 10.15 -20.69 -23.70
N SER A 316 9.47 -19.86 -24.47
CA SER A 316 9.66 -18.41 -24.42
C SER A 316 9.22 -17.83 -23.07
N PHE A 317 9.83 -16.70 -22.70
CA PHE A 317 9.34 -15.81 -21.65
C PHE A 317 9.50 -14.38 -22.16
N ALA A 318 8.49 -13.88 -22.87
CA ALA A 318 8.54 -12.57 -23.52
C ALA A 318 7.35 -11.71 -23.09
N HIS A 319 7.60 -10.46 -22.71
CA HIS A 319 6.51 -9.51 -22.47
C HIS A 319 5.83 -9.17 -23.80
N GLU A 320 4.50 -9.16 -23.79
CA GLU A 320 3.67 -8.84 -24.94
C GLU A 320 2.66 -7.77 -24.54
N VAL A 321 2.64 -6.66 -25.29
CA VAL A 321 1.71 -5.55 -25.09
C VAL A 321 0.94 -5.30 -26.37
N ASN A 322 -0.39 -5.24 -26.30
CA ASN A 322 -1.25 -4.99 -27.46
C ASN A 322 -0.96 -5.94 -28.65
N GLY A 323 -0.60 -7.20 -28.36
CA GLY A 323 -0.25 -8.22 -29.35
C GLY A 323 1.18 -8.12 -29.92
N VAL A 324 2.02 -7.22 -29.39
CA VAL A 324 3.41 -7.05 -29.82
C VAL A 324 4.35 -7.49 -28.71
N CYS A 325 5.13 -8.54 -28.98
CA CYS A 325 6.24 -8.94 -28.12
C CYS A 325 7.34 -7.87 -28.15
N PHE A 326 7.84 -7.49 -26.99
CA PHE A 326 8.95 -6.54 -26.88
C PHE A 326 10.06 -7.06 -25.98
N PHE A 327 11.29 -6.60 -26.26
CA PHE A 327 12.44 -6.89 -25.43
C PHE A 327 12.42 -5.98 -24.19
N ALA A 328 12.33 -6.58 -23.00
CA ALA A 328 12.36 -5.86 -21.74
C ALA A 328 13.76 -5.28 -21.51
N MET A 329 13.87 -3.95 -21.52
CA MET A 329 15.09 -3.20 -21.25
C MET A 329 14.87 -2.45 -19.95
N GLY A 330 15.65 -2.74 -18.92
CA GLY A 330 15.35 -2.27 -17.59
C GLY A 330 16.40 -2.60 -16.54
N ALA A 331 16.01 -2.40 -15.29
CA ALA A 331 16.79 -2.73 -14.11
C ALA A 331 15.87 -3.15 -12.95
N ASP A 332 16.49 -3.76 -11.94
CA ASP A 332 15.87 -3.99 -10.63
C ASP A 332 15.85 -2.69 -9.82
N TYR A 333 14.67 -2.34 -9.33
CA TYR A 333 14.41 -1.27 -8.39
C TYR A 333 14.43 -1.83 -6.96
N ILE A 334 15.27 -1.21 -6.13
CA ILE A 334 15.35 -1.42 -4.69
C ILE A 334 14.91 -0.14 -3.96
N PRO A 335 14.59 -0.20 -2.66
CA PRO A 335 14.34 0.99 -1.86
C PRO A 335 15.44 2.04 -2.00
N GLU A 336 15.04 3.29 -2.23
CA GLU A 336 16.00 4.40 -2.47
C GLU A 336 16.74 4.85 -1.20
N ASP A 337 16.29 4.43 -0.01
CA ASP A 337 16.84 4.85 1.28
C ASP A 337 16.48 3.82 2.37
N HIS A 338 17.33 3.61 3.38
CA HIS A 338 16.94 2.93 4.61
C HIS A 338 16.05 3.80 5.49
N LEU A 339 16.26 5.11 5.47
CA LEU A 339 15.50 6.07 6.27
C LEU A 339 14.22 6.44 5.52
N LEU A 340 13.16 5.65 5.74
CA LEU A 340 11.92 5.76 4.96
C LEU A 340 11.24 7.13 5.06
N GLY A 341 11.50 7.90 6.12
CA GLY A 341 11.02 9.28 6.26
C GLY A 341 11.70 10.29 5.33
N ARG A 342 12.79 9.92 4.63
CA ARG A 342 13.46 10.73 3.60
C ARG A 342 12.95 10.48 2.18
N ARG A 343 12.02 9.53 1.99
CA ARG A 343 11.43 9.24 0.67
C ARG A 343 10.57 10.41 0.22
N SER A 344 10.59 10.71 -1.07
CA SER A 344 9.72 11.72 -1.66
C SER A 344 9.39 11.38 -3.10
N ARG A 345 8.21 11.83 -3.56
CA ARG A 345 7.78 11.67 -4.95
C ARG A 345 8.79 12.28 -5.92
N GLU A 346 9.39 13.42 -5.55
CA GLU A 346 10.33 14.15 -6.41
C GLU A 346 11.63 13.38 -6.63
N ARG A 347 12.13 12.68 -5.60
CA ARG A 347 13.35 11.87 -5.71
C ARG A 347 13.12 10.69 -6.66
N THR A 348 12.01 9.98 -6.47
CA THR A 348 11.69 8.84 -7.34
C THR A 348 11.30 9.26 -8.73
N GLN A 349 10.62 10.40 -8.91
CA GLN A 349 10.34 10.95 -10.23
C GLN A 349 11.64 11.15 -11.01
N ARG A 350 12.67 11.74 -10.39
CA ARG A 350 13.98 11.90 -11.05
C ARG A 350 14.60 10.56 -11.42
N LEU A 351 14.58 9.58 -10.51
CA LEU A 351 15.11 8.25 -10.78
C LEU A 351 14.41 7.57 -11.96
N LEU A 352 13.07 7.63 -12.01
CA LEU A 352 12.29 7.01 -13.09
C LEU A 352 12.43 7.79 -14.42
N GLU A 353 12.58 9.11 -14.37
CA GLU A 353 12.93 9.93 -15.54
C GLU A 353 14.32 9.56 -16.09
N ASP A 354 15.30 9.31 -15.22
CA ASP A 354 16.64 8.83 -15.63
C ASP A 354 16.54 7.45 -16.31
N CYS A 355 15.75 6.52 -15.76
CA CYS A 355 15.44 5.24 -16.40
C CYS A 355 14.82 5.44 -17.80
N ARG A 356 13.85 6.34 -17.92
CA ARG A 356 13.17 6.67 -19.18
C ARG A 356 14.15 7.25 -20.22
N LEU A 357 15.09 8.10 -19.79
CA LEU A 357 16.16 8.68 -20.62
C LEU A 357 17.20 7.62 -21.03
N ALA A 358 17.44 6.63 -20.18
CA ALA A 358 18.27 5.46 -20.49
C ALA A 358 17.58 4.44 -21.43
N ASN A 359 16.40 4.77 -21.96
CA ASN A 359 15.56 3.93 -22.82
C ASN A 359 15.00 2.67 -22.14
N PHE A 360 14.87 2.68 -20.81
CA PHE A 360 14.21 1.58 -20.12
C PHE A 360 12.72 1.58 -20.45
N ASN A 361 12.16 0.40 -20.65
CA ASN A 361 10.73 0.16 -20.83
C ASN A 361 10.15 -0.74 -19.75
N SER A 362 10.99 -1.27 -18.86
CA SER A 362 10.59 -2.17 -17.78
C SER A 362 11.39 -1.88 -16.51
N ILE A 363 10.79 -2.10 -15.35
CA ILE A 363 11.43 -2.03 -14.04
C ILE A 363 10.92 -3.19 -13.20
N ARG A 364 11.82 -3.89 -12.51
CA ARG A 364 11.45 -4.93 -11.53
C ARG A 364 11.49 -4.37 -10.12
N VAL A 365 10.36 -4.32 -9.42
CA VAL A 365 10.32 -4.05 -7.99
C VAL A 365 10.71 -5.34 -7.26
N TRP A 366 11.93 -5.35 -6.72
CA TRP A 366 12.54 -6.53 -6.11
C TRP A 366 11.94 -6.89 -4.73
N GLY A 367 11.76 -8.19 -4.48
CA GLY A 367 11.00 -8.73 -3.35
C GLY A 367 11.59 -8.58 -1.95
N GLY A 368 12.83 -8.16 -1.73
CA GLY A 368 13.31 -7.91 -0.36
C GLY A 368 13.15 -6.46 0.11
N GLY A 369 12.57 -5.60 -0.73
CA GLY A 369 12.19 -4.24 -0.37
C GLY A 369 10.81 -4.19 0.29
N PHE A 370 10.02 -3.17 -0.08
CA PHE A 370 8.61 -3.04 0.26
C PHE A 370 7.83 -2.64 -1.00
N TYR A 371 6.52 -2.87 -1.06
CA TYR A 371 5.70 -2.36 -2.16
C TYR A 371 5.76 -0.83 -2.21
N PRO A 372 6.22 -0.18 -3.30
CA PRO A 372 6.32 1.28 -3.37
C PRO A 372 5.03 2.06 -3.07
N ASP A 373 5.17 3.36 -2.88
CA ASP A 373 4.05 4.29 -2.75
C ASP A 373 3.24 4.38 -4.06
N ASP A 374 1.98 4.80 -3.98
CA ASP A 374 1.10 4.90 -5.16
C ASP A 374 1.71 5.78 -6.26
N TRP A 375 2.40 6.86 -5.85
CA TRP A 375 3.02 7.78 -6.81
C TRP A 375 4.14 7.11 -7.64
N PHE A 376 4.77 6.02 -7.18
CA PHE A 376 5.77 5.29 -7.97
C PHE A 376 5.12 4.65 -9.20
N TYR A 377 3.97 4.02 -9.00
CA TYR A 377 3.24 3.36 -10.08
C TYR A 377 2.54 4.37 -10.99
N ASP A 378 2.04 5.49 -10.43
CA ASP A 378 1.56 6.63 -11.21
C ASP A 378 2.64 7.15 -12.17
N LEU A 379 3.88 7.31 -11.68
CA LEU A 379 5.01 7.72 -12.52
C LEU A 379 5.36 6.66 -13.57
N CYS A 380 5.32 5.37 -13.21
CA CYS A 380 5.54 4.29 -14.19
C CYS A 380 4.46 4.26 -15.28
N ASP A 381 3.20 4.52 -14.92
CA ASP A 381 2.08 4.67 -15.85
C ASP A 381 2.32 5.83 -16.82
N GLU A 382 2.76 6.98 -16.30
CA GLU A 382 3.04 8.20 -17.09
C GLU A 382 4.27 8.05 -18.00
N LEU A 383 5.31 7.37 -17.52
CA LEU A 383 6.60 7.24 -18.22
C LEU A 383 6.65 6.05 -19.18
N GLY A 384 5.69 5.13 -19.11
CA GLY A 384 5.66 3.94 -19.95
C GLY A 384 6.61 2.83 -19.46
N LEU A 385 6.80 2.72 -18.15
CA LEU A 385 7.71 1.74 -17.54
C LEU A 385 6.90 0.55 -17.05
N VAL A 386 6.99 -0.60 -17.72
CA VAL A 386 6.29 -1.82 -17.30
C VAL A 386 6.87 -2.34 -15.98
N VAL A 387 6.01 -2.52 -14.98
CA VAL A 387 6.40 -2.98 -13.66
C VAL A 387 6.25 -4.51 -13.57
N TRP A 388 7.38 -5.17 -13.30
CA TRP A 388 7.42 -6.51 -12.74
C TRP A 388 7.39 -6.36 -11.21
N GLN A 389 6.32 -6.81 -10.56
CA GLN A 389 6.12 -6.70 -9.13
C GLN A 389 6.35 -8.04 -8.43
N ASP A 390 7.44 -8.17 -7.67
CA ASP A 390 7.57 -9.29 -6.74
C ASP A 390 6.59 -9.11 -5.56
N PHE A 391 6.11 -10.19 -4.96
CA PHE A 391 5.68 -10.14 -3.55
C PHE A 391 6.92 -10.00 -2.66
N MET A 392 6.76 -9.42 -1.46
CA MET A 392 7.89 -9.05 -0.61
C MET A 392 8.55 -10.25 0.10
N PHE A 393 9.14 -11.17 -0.67
CA PHE A 393 9.89 -12.34 -0.25
C PHE A 393 11.16 -12.45 -1.09
N ALA A 394 12.31 -12.67 -0.45
CA ALA A 394 13.58 -12.77 -1.15
C ALA A 394 14.59 -13.67 -0.42
N CYS A 395 15.26 -14.55 -1.17
CA CYS A 395 16.46 -15.31 -0.76
C CYS A 395 16.37 -16.01 0.61
N SER A 396 15.19 -16.50 1.00
CA SER A 396 14.99 -17.22 2.26
C SER A 396 13.90 -18.27 2.14
N VAL A 397 13.91 -19.23 3.06
CA VAL A 397 12.82 -20.17 3.28
C VAL A 397 11.90 -19.61 4.35
N TYR A 398 10.59 -19.64 4.09
CA TYR A 398 9.56 -19.11 4.98
C TYR A 398 8.71 -20.26 5.52
N GLU A 399 8.54 -20.33 6.84
CA GLU A 399 7.69 -21.34 7.49
C GLU A 399 6.22 -20.96 7.33
N LEU A 400 5.49 -21.69 6.51
CA LEU A 400 4.08 -21.41 6.20
C LEU A 400 3.15 -22.01 7.26
N THR A 401 3.05 -21.35 8.40
CA THR A 401 2.01 -21.66 9.40
C THR A 401 0.64 -21.13 8.96
N GLU A 402 -0.46 -21.63 9.52
CA GLU A 402 -1.81 -21.12 9.21
C GLU A 402 -1.97 -19.62 9.51
N GLU A 403 -1.38 -19.16 10.61
CA GLU A 403 -1.36 -17.75 10.99
C GLU A 403 -0.57 -16.91 9.98
N PHE A 404 0.60 -17.40 9.56
CA PHE A 404 1.42 -16.73 8.56
C PHE A 404 0.71 -16.68 7.21
N GLU A 405 0.09 -17.79 6.78
CA GLU A 405 -0.70 -17.85 5.55
C GLU A 405 -1.85 -16.85 5.56
N ALA A 406 -2.60 -16.76 6.66
CA ALA A 406 -3.68 -15.78 6.80
C ALA A 406 -3.15 -14.34 6.74
N ASN A 407 -2.00 -14.06 7.38
CA ASN A 407 -1.37 -12.75 7.37
C ASN A 407 -0.92 -12.33 5.95
N ILE A 408 -0.18 -13.19 5.24
CA ILE A 408 0.33 -12.88 3.90
C ILE A 408 -0.79 -12.87 2.85
N ARG A 409 -1.85 -13.68 3.03
CA ARG A 409 -3.04 -13.63 2.17
C ARG A 409 -3.70 -12.25 2.23
N GLN A 410 -3.85 -11.68 3.43
CA GLN A 410 -4.40 -10.34 3.56
C GLN A 410 -3.45 -9.27 3.00
N GLU A 411 -2.13 -9.40 3.20
CA GLU A 411 -1.12 -8.55 2.54
C GLU A 411 -1.28 -8.55 1.01
N PHE A 412 -1.51 -9.73 0.41
CA PHE A 412 -1.70 -9.85 -1.04
C PHE A 412 -3.01 -9.23 -1.49
N ILE A 413 -4.11 -9.45 -0.76
CA ILE A 413 -5.39 -8.83 -1.05
C ILE A 413 -5.27 -7.30 -1.03
N ASP A 414 -4.64 -6.74 0.00
CA ASP A 414 -4.44 -5.30 0.15
C ASP A 414 -3.65 -4.71 -1.03
N ASN A 415 -2.50 -5.29 -1.35
CA ASN A 415 -1.61 -4.76 -2.38
C ASN A 415 -2.09 -5.03 -3.82
N ILE A 416 -2.65 -6.22 -4.11
CA ILE A 416 -3.24 -6.48 -5.43
C ILE A 416 -4.41 -5.54 -5.68
N THR A 417 -5.30 -5.35 -4.69
CA THR A 417 -6.43 -4.44 -4.83
C THR A 417 -5.99 -3.00 -5.02
N ARG A 418 -4.96 -2.56 -4.28
CA ARG A 418 -4.36 -1.23 -4.42
C ARG A 418 -3.77 -1.00 -5.81
N LEU A 419 -3.05 -1.99 -6.36
CA LEU A 419 -2.18 -1.80 -7.52
C LEU A 419 -2.77 -2.22 -8.87
N ARG A 420 -3.76 -3.13 -8.90
CA ARG A 420 -4.27 -3.76 -10.14
C ARG A 420 -4.84 -2.82 -11.22
N HIS A 421 -5.06 -1.54 -10.90
CA HIS A 421 -5.58 -0.55 -11.84
C HIS A 421 -4.47 0.12 -12.67
N HIS A 422 -3.22 0.08 -12.21
CA HIS A 422 -2.10 0.73 -12.87
C HIS A 422 -1.85 0.14 -14.26
N ALA A 423 -1.64 1.03 -15.23
CA ALA A 423 -1.37 0.66 -16.61
C ALA A 423 -0.08 -0.16 -16.74
N SER A 424 0.94 0.28 -16.01
CA SER A 424 2.30 -0.23 -15.98
C SER A 424 2.44 -1.64 -15.39
N LEU A 425 1.56 -2.05 -14.47
CA LEU A 425 1.68 -3.34 -13.80
C LEU A 425 1.54 -4.50 -14.81
N GLY A 426 2.65 -5.17 -15.10
CA GLY A 426 2.74 -6.18 -16.16
C GLY A 426 2.86 -7.62 -15.67
N LEU A 427 3.46 -7.83 -14.50
CA LEU A 427 3.67 -9.17 -13.95
C LEU A 427 3.65 -9.12 -12.42
N TRP A 428 3.01 -10.11 -11.81
CA TRP A 428 3.22 -10.46 -10.40
C TRP A 428 4.15 -11.67 -10.33
N CYS A 429 5.18 -11.60 -9.48
CA CYS A 429 6.13 -12.68 -9.26
C CYS A 429 6.13 -13.09 -7.78
N GLY A 430 6.26 -14.39 -7.52
CA GLY A 430 6.07 -14.96 -6.18
C GLY A 430 7.10 -14.50 -5.15
N ASN A 431 8.37 -14.38 -5.56
CA ASN A 431 9.53 -14.07 -4.73
C ASN A 431 10.75 -13.80 -5.62
N ASN A 432 11.85 -13.37 -4.98
CA ASN A 432 13.20 -13.32 -5.56
C ASN A 432 14.05 -14.53 -5.15
#